data_AF-A0A9D9D5P9-F1
#
_entry.id   AF-A0A9D9D5P9-F1
#
_cell.length_a   1.000
_cell.length_b   1.000
_cell.length_c   1.000
_cell.angle_alpha   90.00
_cell.angle_beta   90.00
_cell.angle_gamma   90.00
#
_symmetry.space_group_name_H-M   'P 1'
#
loop_
_entity.id
_entity.type
_entity.pdbx_description
1 polymer ?
#
loop_
_entity_poly.entity_id
_entity_poly.type
_entity_poly.pdbx_seq_one_letter_code
_entity_poly.pdbx_strand_id
1 'polypeptide(L)'
;MKFTLAQITELIKGKLEGDENIVITDVAEIQNAIDGQISFLHNPKYYKYIGVTKASAVIVPNNFKGSYKNLIYVDNPNYAFSLLIKKFRPEPSLPEPDVDKTAIISNKASVSNKAYIGPYVVIEEDAIIEDGVVAYGHSYIGKGVSIGANTVIYPNVTIYRNCHIGRNVMIHSGTVIGSDGFGFTQVGGRVEKIPQAGGVIIEDDVEIGANCTIDRATIGNTVVGMGTKLDNLIQIGHNVKIGKFCLFAAQTGIAGSTTIEDGVLCGGQVGISGHLHIGKGAKIAAQSGVSKDIPPGATVFGYPARNAMKVNRELAYISSLPNLFKKVKEIEEKLKKGTENEK
;
A
#
# COMPACT_ATOMS: atom_id res chain seq x y z
N MET A 1 9.37 27.86 -0.36
CA MET A 1 10.67 28.16 -1.02
C MET A 1 10.40 28.70 -2.42
N LYS A 2 11.38 29.31 -3.11
CA LYS A 2 11.21 29.80 -4.48
C LYS A 2 12.34 29.25 -5.35
N PHE A 3 12.01 28.73 -6.53
CA PHE A 3 12.99 28.22 -7.49
C PHE A 3 12.67 28.76 -8.88
N THR A 4 13.70 29.01 -9.69
CA THR A 4 13.49 29.30 -11.11
C THR A 4 13.21 28.01 -11.88
N LEU A 5 12.61 28.12 -13.07
CA LEU A 5 12.45 26.95 -13.93
C LEU A 5 13.79 26.33 -14.31
N ALA A 6 14.84 27.14 -14.52
CA ALA A 6 16.21 26.62 -14.72
C ALA A 6 16.65 25.67 -13.60
N GLN A 7 16.50 26.09 -12.34
CA GLN A 7 16.88 25.28 -11.17
C GLN A 7 16.04 24.01 -11.06
N ILE A 8 14.74 24.09 -11.34
CA ILE A 8 13.84 22.94 -11.34
C ILE A 8 14.25 21.96 -12.45
N THR A 9 14.50 22.44 -13.66
CA THR A 9 14.91 21.64 -14.81
C THR A 9 16.21 20.90 -14.53
N GLU A 10 17.20 21.56 -13.91
CA GLU A 10 18.44 20.92 -13.48
C GLU A 10 18.19 19.82 -12.43
N LEU A 11 17.39 20.13 -11.39
CA LEU A 11 17.06 19.19 -10.31
C LEU A 11 16.42 17.90 -10.82
N ILE A 12 15.49 18.01 -11.79
CA ILE A 12 14.76 16.86 -12.34
C ILE A 12 15.40 16.29 -13.62
N LYS A 13 16.56 16.82 -14.03
CA LYS A 13 17.30 16.45 -15.26
C LYS A 13 16.40 16.46 -16.51
N GLY A 14 15.56 17.48 -16.61
CA GLY A 14 14.63 17.64 -17.73
C GLY A 14 15.16 18.52 -18.85
N LYS A 15 14.37 18.63 -19.93
CA LYS A 15 14.58 19.60 -21.00
C LYS A 15 13.50 20.67 -20.94
N LEU A 16 13.88 21.93 -20.77
CA LEU A 16 12.96 23.06 -20.72
C LEU A 16 12.58 23.56 -22.12
N GLU A 17 11.31 23.89 -22.31
CA GLU A 17 10.76 24.68 -23.40
C GLU A 17 9.93 25.82 -22.78
N GLY A 18 10.36 27.07 -22.92
CA GLY A 18 9.73 28.23 -22.29
C GLY A 18 10.74 29.16 -21.64
N ASP A 19 10.28 29.99 -20.70
CA ASP A 19 11.10 30.98 -19.98
C ASP A 19 11.73 30.40 -18.71
N GLU A 20 13.05 30.29 -18.71
CA GLU A 20 13.85 29.73 -17.61
C GLU A 20 13.82 30.55 -16.31
N ASN A 21 13.45 31.84 -16.40
CA ASN A 21 13.46 32.78 -15.28
C ASN A 21 12.15 32.79 -14.49
N ILE A 22 11.12 32.08 -14.96
CA ILE A 22 9.85 31.97 -14.25
C ILE A 22 10.09 31.39 -12.86
N VAL A 23 9.55 32.08 -11.86
CA VAL A 23 9.66 31.68 -10.47
C VAL A 23 8.50 30.76 -10.11
N ILE A 24 8.84 29.61 -9.56
CA ILE A 24 7.91 28.63 -9.00
C ILE A 24 8.01 28.63 -7.48
N THR A 25 6.85 28.71 -6.83
CA THR A 25 6.68 28.84 -5.38
C THR A 25 6.13 27.58 -4.72
N ASP A 26 5.38 26.75 -5.45
CA ASP A 26 4.83 25.47 -4.96
C ASP A 26 4.49 24.50 -6.12
N VAL A 27 4.09 23.29 -5.76
CA VAL A 27 3.55 22.26 -6.67
C VAL A 27 2.03 22.16 -6.54
N ALA A 28 1.33 21.80 -7.62
CA ALA A 28 -0.11 21.60 -7.60
C ALA A 28 -0.60 20.60 -8.65
N GLU A 29 -1.81 20.08 -8.45
CA GLU A 29 -2.53 19.29 -9.46
C GLU A 29 -2.93 20.16 -10.66
N ILE A 30 -2.90 19.59 -11.87
CA ILE A 30 -3.10 20.38 -13.10
C ILE A 30 -4.45 21.10 -13.16
N GLN A 31 -5.49 20.53 -12.53
CA GLN A 31 -6.84 21.08 -12.51
C GLN A 31 -6.94 22.36 -11.68
N ASN A 32 -6.13 22.47 -10.62
CA ASN A 32 -6.25 23.51 -9.60
C ASN A 32 -5.01 24.41 -9.50
N ALA A 33 -3.96 24.09 -10.24
CA ALA A 33 -2.72 24.86 -10.25
C ALA A 33 -2.97 26.31 -10.67
N ILE A 34 -2.39 27.23 -9.91
CA ILE A 34 -2.43 28.68 -10.14
C ILE A 34 -1.07 29.21 -10.61
N ASP A 35 -1.02 30.49 -10.96
CA ASP A 35 0.23 31.16 -11.31
C ASP A 35 1.24 31.08 -10.16
N GLY A 36 2.49 30.82 -10.50
CA GLY A 36 3.58 30.53 -9.57
C GLY A 36 3.70 29.05 -9.20
N GLN A 37 2.77 28.18 -9.59
CA GLN A 37 2.86 26.74 -9.30
C GLN A 37 3.27 25.91 -10.50
N ILE A 38 3.94 24.78 -10.25
CA ILE A 38 4.25 23.78 -11.27
C ILE A 38 3.38 22.53 -11.09
N SER A 39 2.91 21.99 -12.22
CA SER A 39 2.14 20.74 -12.26
C SER A 39 2.86 19.70 -13.12
N PHE A 40 2.30 18.50 -13.21
CA PHE A 40 2.77 17.47 -14.14
C PHE A 40 1.61 16.82 -14.91
N LEU A 41 1.94 16.17 -16.01
CA LEU A 41 1.08 15.28 -16.76
C LEU A 41 1.82 13.96 -16.99
N HIS A 42 1.29 12.88 -16.43
CA HIS A 42 1.76 11.52 -16.71
C HIS A 42 0.67 10.69 -17.39
N ASN A 43 -0.57 10.80 -16.91
CA ASN A 43 -1.70 10.03 -17.43
C ASN A 43 -2.39 10.79 -18.58
N PRO A 44 -2.50 10.19 -19.79
CA PRO A 44 -3.14 10.83 -20.94
C PRO A 44 -4.57 11.36 -20.68
N LYS A 45 -5.31 10.76 -19.74
CA LYS A 45 -6.66 11.22 -19.35
C LYS A 45 -6.70 12.67 -18.86
N TYR A 46 -5.57 13.18 -18.36
CA TYR A 46 -5.46 14.53 -17.82
C TYR A 46 -4.93 15.54 -18.84
N TYR A 47 -4.53 15.11 -20.05
CA TYR A 47 -3.98 16.02 -21.06
C TYR A 47 -4.98 17.10 -21.48
N LYS A 48 -6.28 16.82 -21.38
CA LYS A 48 -7.36 17.80 -21.59
C LYS A 48 -7.26 19.05 -20.71
N TYR A 49 -6.57 18.98 -19.57
CA TYR A 49 -6.42 20.12 -18.66
C TYR A 49 -5.32 21.10 -19.08
N ILE A 50 -4.47 20.74 -20.05
CA ILE A 50 -3.37 21.61 -20.49
C ILE A 50 -3.88 22.96 -21.02
N GLY A 51 -5.05 22.98 -21.66
CA GLY A 51 -5.63 24.20 -22.23
C GLY A 51 -6.35 25.10 -21.22
N VAL A 52 -6.62 24.62 -20.00
CA VAL A 52 -7.41 25.36 -18.99
C VAL A 52 -6.66 25.61 -17.68
N THR A 53 -5.53 24.93 -17.47
CA THR A 53 -4.71 25.11 -16.26
C THR A 53 -4.09 26.49 -16.19
N LYS A 54 -3.93 27.01 -14.97
CA LYS A 54 -3.23 28.27 -14.68
C LYS A 54 -1.82 28.03 -14.14
N ALA A 55 -1.32 26.80 -14.13
CA ALA A 55 0.05 26.49 -13.70
C ALA A 55 1.07 27.37 -14.43
N SER A 56 2.11 27.83 -13.76
CA SER A 56 3.21 28.54 -14.43
C SER A 56 4.02 27.65 -15.36
N ALA A 57 4.13 26.35 -15.04
CA ALA A 57 4.80 25.35 -15.89
C ALA A 57 4.19 23.96 -15.70
N VAL A 58 4.41 23.08 -16.67
CA VAL A 58 3.94 21.68 -16.61
C VAL A 58 5.06 20.72 -16.99
N ILE A 59 5.31 19.72 -16.14
CA ILE A 59 6.21 18.60 -16.42
C ILE A 59 5.48 17.57 -17.28
N VAL A 60 6.08 17.14 -18.37
CA VAL A 60 5.45 16.25 -19.36
C VAL A 60 6.41 15.13 -19.79
N PRO A 61 5.91 13.99 -20.28
CA PRO A 61 6.79 12.96 -20.81
C PRO A 61 7.42 13.44 -22.13
N ASN A 62 8.60 12.91 -22.45
CA ASN A 62 9.33 13.23 -23.69
C ASN A 62 8.51 13.06 -24.99
N ASN A 63 7.45 12.24 -24.99
CA ASN A 63 6.58 12.00 -26.13
C ASN A 63 5.28 12.85 -26.15
N PHE A 64 5.15 13.82 -25.25
CA PHE A 64 4.00 14.73 -25.21
C PHE A 64 3.96 15.61 -26.48
N LYS A 65 2.78 15.82 -27.05
CA LYS A 65 2.57 16.56 -28.31
C LYS A 65 1.74 17.84 -28.16
N GLY A 66 1.35 18.21 -26.95
CA GLY A 66 0.62 19.46 -26.71
C GLY A 66 1.58 20.64 -26.56
N SER A 67 1.04 21.86 -26.56
CA SER A 67 1.77 23.08 -26.28
C SER A 67 1.25 23.76 -25.01
N TYR A 68 2.14 24.44 -24.30
CA TYR A 68 1.83 25.27 -23.14
C TYR A 68 2.92 26.32 -22.96
N LYS A 69 2.68 27.37 -22.16
CA LYS A 69 3.63 28.49 -21.98
C LYS A 69 5.03 28.03 -21.56
N ASN A 70 5.11 27.09 -20.61
CA ASN A 70 6.37 26.51 -20.15
C ASN A 70 6.20 25.00 -19.91
N LEU A 71 7.04 24.19 -20.54
CA LEU A 71 7.05 22.74 -20.46
C LEU A 71 8.42 22.22 -20.04
N ILE A 72 8.46 21.22 -19.16
CA ILE A 72 9.68 20.47 -18.86
C ILE A 72 9.49 19.01 -19.23
N TYR A 73 10.27 18.55 -20.21
CA TYR A 73 10.22 17.18 -20.70
C TYR A 73 11.15 16.28 -19.90
N VAL A 74 10.64 15.13 -19.45
CA VAL A 74 11.37 14.12 -18.68
C VAL A 74 10.94 12.70 -19.09
N ASP A 75 11.73 11.70 -18.73
CA ASP A 75 11.37 10.30 -18.96
C ASP A 75 10.22 9.82 -18.05
N ASN A 76 10.24 10.25 -16.79
CA ASN A 76 9.24 9.86 -15.80
C ASN A 76 8.69 11.08 -15.05
N PRO A 77 7.57 11.66 -15.53
CA PRO A 77 6.94 12.81 -14.88
C PRO A 77 6.52 12.58 -13.44
N ASN A 78 6.07 11.38 -13.07
CA ASN A 78 5.70 11.05 -11.68
C ASN A 78 6.93 11.13 -10.75
N TYR A 79 8.05 10.56 -11.18
CA TYR A 79 9.29 10.60 -10.41
C TYR A 79 9.84 12.02 -10.29
N ALA A 80 9.87 12.77 -11.40
CA ALA A 80 10.27 14.17 -11.39
C ALA A 80 9.41 15.01 -10.44
N PHE A 81 8.09 14.83 -10.49
CA PHE A 81 7.16 15.52 -9.60
C PHE A 81 7.36 15.14 -8.13
N SER A 82 7.65 13.86 -7.82
CA SER A 82 7.92 13.44 -6.44
C SER A 82 9.18 14.09 -5.85
N LEU A 83 10.22 14.33 -6.66
CA LEU A 83 11.40 15.10 -6.25
C LEU A 83 11.03 16.55 -5.91
N LEU A 84 10.11 17.16 -6.67
CA LEU A 84 9.64 18.52 -6.39
C LEU A 84 8.79 18.59 -5.13
N ILE A 85 7.90 17.62 -4.90
CA ILE A 85 7.12 17.54 -3.65
C ILE A 85 8.10 17.55 -2.46
N LYS A 86 9.14 16.71 -2.48
CA LYS A 86 10.15 16.66 -1.41
C LYS A 86 10.88 18.00 -1.21
N LYS A 87 11.06 18.79 -2.27
CA LYS A 87 11.75 20.08 -2.20
C LYS A 87 10.86 21.21 -1.69
N PHE A 88 9.61 21.27 -2.15
CA PHE A 88 8.65 22.32 -1.78
C PHE A 88 7.96 22.04 -0.44
N ARG A 89 7.78 20.76 -0.11
CA ARG A 89 7.14 20.26 1.10
C ARG A 89 8.07 19.24 1.76
N PRO A 90 9.19 19.70 2.34
CA PRO A 90 10.06 18.79 3.08
C PRO A 90 9.25 18.16 4.21
N GLU A 91 9.39 16.84 4.37
CA GLU A 91 8.84 16.15 5.52
C GLU A 91 9.37 16.81 6.81
N PRO A 92 8.55 16.90 7.87
CA PRO A 92 9.05 17.32 9.17
C PRO A 92 10.26 16.47 9.54
N SER A 93 11.29 17.10 10.12
CA SER A 93 12.42 16.36 10.67
C SER A 93 11.91 15.37 11.72
N LEU A 94 12.51 14.18 11.76
CA LEU A 94 12.27 13.26 12.85
C LEU A 94 12.66 13.93 14.19
N PRO A 95 12.03 13.53 15.30
CA PRO A 95 12.43 14.00 16.61
C PRO A 95 13.92 13.74 16.87
N GLU A 96 14.57 14.66 17.56
CA GLU A 96 15.91 14.44 18.09
C GLU A 96 15.91 13.29 19.12
N PRO A 97 17.04 12.60 19.33
CA PRO A 97 17.16 11.57 20.35
C PRO A 97 16.73 12.07 21.74
N ASP A 98 15.77 11.36 22.35
CA ASP A 98 15.26 11.67 23.68
C ASP A 98 14.48 10.47 24.24
N VAL A 99 14.36 10.38 25.56
CA VAL A 99 13.50 9.40 26.22
C VAL A 99 12.53 10.15 27.12
N ASP A 100 11.25 10.13 26.76
CA ASP A 100 10.22 10.80 27.54
C ASP A 100 10.13 10.19 28.95
N LYS A 101 10.00 11.05 29.96
CA LYS A 101 9.89 10.67 31.39
C LYS A 101 8.75 9.71 31.71
N THR A 102 7.73 9.63 30.84
CA THR A 102 6.56 8.75 31.01
C THR A 102 6.74 7.38 30.34
N ALA A 103 7.83 7.17 29.60
CA ALA A 103 8.15 5.88 29.03
C ALA A 103 8.48 4.86 30.14
N ILE A 104 8.01 3.62 29.97
CA ILE A 104 8.27 2.52 30.89
C ILE A 104 9.20 1.55 30.18
N ILE A 105 10.48 1.59 30.56
CA ILE A 105 11.54 0.78 29.95
C ILE A 105 12.06 -0.19 30.99
N SER A 106 12.04 -1.48 30.68
CA SER A 106 12.65 -2.51 31.50
C SER A 106 14.14 -2.26 31.67
N ASN A 107 14.66 -2.47 32.88
CA ASN A 107 16.09 -2.35 33.16
C ASN A 107 16.96 -3.42 32.45
N LYS A 108 16.33 -4.45 31.89
CA LYS A 108 16.97 -5.48 31.06
C LYS A 108 16.89 -5.18 29.56
N ALA A 109 16.19 -4.13 29.14
CA ALA A 109 16.17 -3.71 27.75
C ALA A 109 17.47 -2.96 27.40
N SER A 110 17.90 -3.08 26.15
CA SER A 110 19.01 -2.30 25.61
C SER A 110 18.46 -1.26 24.64
N VAL A 111 18.49 0.01 25.04
CA VAL A 111 18.01 1.13 24.23
C VAL A 111 19.16 2.06 23.89
N SER A 112 19.37 2.33 22.60
CA SER A 112 20.37 3.30 22.15
C SER A 112 20.07 4.70 22.69
N ASN A 113 21.13 5.43 23.07
CA ASN A 113 21.04 6.85 23.44
C ASN A 113 20.77 7.77 22.23
N LYS A 114 20.78 7.23 21.01
CA LYS A 114 20.40 7.93 19.78
C LYS A 114 18.97 7.61 19.33
N ALA A 115 18.21 6.85 20.12
CA ALA A 115 16.81 6.59 19.85
C ALA A 115 15.92 7.72 20.41
N TYR A 116 14.77 7.91 19.79
CA TYR A 116 13.67 8.69 20.36
C TYR A 116 12.60 7.74 20.90
N ILE A 117 12.30 7.84 22.19
CA ILE A 117 11.25 7.09 22.87
C ILE A 117 10.20 8.08 23.38
N GLY A 118 9.04 8.07 22.73
CA GLY A 118 7.94 8.99 23.01
C GLY A 118 7.16 8.69 24.29
N PRO A 119 6.17 9.54 24.61
CA PRO A 119 5.42 9.44 25.85
C PRO A 119 4.64 8.14 25.96
N TYR A 120 4.67 7.52 27.13
CA TYR A 120 3.95 6.28 27.45
C TYR A 120 4.31 5.07 26.56
N VAL A 121 5.46 5.08 25.88
CA VAL A 121 6.00 3.88 25.24
C VAL A 121 6.37 2.86 26.31
N VAL A 122 6.06 1.59 26.07
CA VAL A 122 6.44 0.47 26.94
C VAL A 122 7.44 -0.42 26.21
N ILE A 123 8.58 -0.68 26.85
CA ILE A 123 9.65 -1.56 26.33
C ILE A 123 9.94 -2.62 27.37
N GLU A 124 9.65 -3.87 27.02
CA GLU A 124 9.80 -5.03 27.89
C GLU A 124 11.25 -5.54 28.00
N GLU A 125 11.46 -6.50 28.91
CA GLU A 125 12.77 -7.12 29.11
C GLU A 125 13.36 -7.75 27.83
N ASP A 126 14.69 -7.74 27.74
CA ASP A 126 15.48 -8.32 26.65
C ASP A 126 15.22 -7.69 25.26
N ALA A 127 14.43 -6.61 25.18
CA ALA A 127 14.24 -5.86 23.94
C ALA A 127 15.51 -5.09 23.56
N ILE A 128 15.77 -4.96 22.25
CA ILE A 128 16.94 -4.28 21.68
C ILE A 128 16.47 -3.21 20.71
N ILE A 129 16.82 -1.95 20.99
CA ILE A 129 16.47 -0.78 20.19
C ILE A 129 17.77 -0.12 19.69
N GLU A 130 17.99 -0.17 18.37
CA GLU A 130 19.19 0.37 17.73
C GLU A 130 19.16 1.91 17.55
N ASP A 131 20.26 2.46 17.03
CA ASP A 131 20.45 3.89 16.77
C ASP A 131 19.40 4.47 15.81
N GLY A 132 18.91 5.68 16.10
CA GLY A 132 18.00 6.40 15.22
C GLY A 132 16.59 5.83 15.15
N VAL A 133 16.26 4.80 15.96
CA VAL A 133 14.88 4.32 16.10
C VAL A 133 14.01 5.42 16.70
N VAL A 134 12.83 5.62 16.12
CA VAL A 134 11.81 6.55 16.61
C VAL A 134 10.58 5.75 17.00
N ALA A 135 10.32 5.62 18.30
CA ALA A 135 9.10 5.01 18.82
C ALA A 135 8.17 6.10 19.35
N TYR A 136 7.10 6.39 18.61
CA TYR A 136 6.10 7.34 19.02
C TYR A 136 5.18 6.79 20.12
N GLY A 137 4.52 7.73 20.82
CA GLY A 137 3.83 7.47 22.07
C GLY A 137 2.77 6.35 22.02
N HIS A 138 2.56 5.74 23.20
CA HIS A 138 1.62 4.63 23.42
C HIS A 138 1.92 3.35 22.63
N SER A 139 3.12 3.21 22.06
CA SER A 139 3.55 1.97 21.42
C SER A 139 4.02 0.95 22.46
N TYR A 140 3.76 -0.33 22.21
CA TYR A 140 4.19 -1.45 23.05
C TYR A 140 5.21 -2.31 22.31
N ILE A 141 6.38 -2.50 22.92
CA ILE A 141 7.48 -3.31 22.40
C ILE A 141 7.72 -4.46 23.38
N GLY A 142 7.30 -5.66 22.96
CA GLY A 142 7.28 -6.86 23.78
C GLY A 142 8.65 -7.47 24.06
N LYS A 143 8.64 -8.47 24.95
CA LYS A 143 9.85 -9.16 25.40
C LYS A 143 10.68 -9.74 24.25
N GLY A 144 12.00 -9.49 24.28
CA GLY A 144 12.94 -10.05 23.31
C GLY A 144 12.76 -9.54 21.88
N VAL A 145 12.04 -8.43 21.69
CA VAL A 145 11.90 -7.79 20.37
C VAL A 145 13.19 -7.06 20.01
N SER A 146 13.64 -7.19 18.76
CA SER A 146 14.76 -6.39 18.22
C SER A 146 14.27 -5.45 17.14
N ILE A 147 14.64 -4.17 17.22
CA ILE A 147 14.30 -3.15 16.22
C ILE A 147 15.59 -2.52 15.69
N GLY A 148 15.79 -2.67 14.38
CA GLY A 148 16.96 -2.17 13.67
C GLY A 148 16.99 -0.66 13.49
N ALA A 149 18.18 -0.13 13.21
CA ALA A 149 18.45 1.30 13.10
C ALA A 149 17.53 2.06 12.13
N ASN A 150 17.27 3.32 12.46
CA ASN A 150 16.44 4.26 11.68
C ASN A 150 15.00 3.78 11.40
N THR A 151 14.50 2.82 12.17
CA THR A 151 13.10 2.36 12.07
C THR A 151 12.16 3.30 12.80
N VAL A 152 11.02 3.60 12.17
CA VAL A 152 9.99 4.50 12.70
C VAL A 152 8.73 3.73 13.04
N ILE A 153 8.34 3.79 14.31
CA ILE A 153 7.14 3.17 14.87
C ILE A 153 6.18 4.29 15.27
N TYR A 154 5.11 4.47 14.50
CA TYR A 154 4.09 5.50 14.74
C TYR A 154 3.23 5.18 15.99
N PRO A 155 2.43 6.16 16.48
CA PRO A 155 1.70 5.98 17.74
C PRO A 155 0.78 4.76 17.76
N ASN A 156 0.61 4.15 18.93
CA ASN A 156 -0.30 3.02 19.16
C ASN A 156 0.02 1.76 18.34
N VAL A 157 1.30 1.48 18.08
CA VAL A 157 1.71 0.20 17.48
C VAL A 157 1.99 -0.83 18.57
N THR A 158 1.55 -2.07 18.36
CA THR A 158 1.83 -3.18 19.28
C THR A 158 2.70 -4.23 18.61
N ILE A 159 3.90 -4.45 19.15
CA ILE A 159 4.84 -5.49 18.71
C ILE A 159 4.96 -6.51 19.84
N TYR A 160 4.45 -7.71 19.61
CA TYR A 160 4.49 -8.78 20.59
C TYR A 160 5.90 -9.39 20.69
N ARG A 161 6.10 -10.24 21.71
CA ARG A 161 7.36 -10.97 21.94
C ARG A 161 7.88 -11.71 20.71
N ASN A 162 9.20 -11.91 20.66
CA ASN A 162 9.89 -12.69 19.62
C ASN A 162 9.65 -12.16 18.19
N CYS A 163 9.59 -10.84 18.02
CA CYS A 163 9.58 -10.21 16.71
C CYS A 163 10.93 -9.56 16.42
N HIS A 164 11.37 -9.69 15.18
CA HIS A 164 12.58 -9.04 14.66
C HIS A 164 12.18 -8.06 13.58
N ILE A 165 12.44 -6.78 13.81
CA ILE A 165 12.18 -5.69 12.86
C ILE A 165 13.52 -5.18 12.36
N GLY A 166 13.68 -5.12 11.04
CA GLY A 166 14.89 -4.65 10.36
C GLY A 166 15.12 -3.14 10.48
N ARG A 167 15.97 -2.64 9.60
CA ARG A 167 16.39 -1.24 9.51
C ARG A 167 15.53 -0.46 8.53
N ASN A 168 15.41 0.85 8.75
CA ASN A 168 14.63 1.76 7.90
C ASN A 168 13.18 1.29 7.69
N VAL A 169 12.62 0.55 8.65
CA VAL A 169 11.24 0.07 8.57
C VAL A 169 10.31 1.21 9.01
N MET A 170 9.13 1.27 8.42
CA MET A 170 8.07 2.20 8.85
C MET A 170 6.81 1.41 9.22
N ILE A 171 6.27 1.67 10.41
CA ILE A 171 5.09 0.96 10.93
C ILE A 171 4.07 2.00 11.38
N HIS A 172 2.97 2.12 10.64
CA HIS A 172 1.92 3.11 10.90
C HIS A 172 0.97 2.71 12.03
N SER A 173 0.28 3.72 12.57
CA SER A 173 -0.53 3.62 13.78
C SER A 173 -1.56 2.50 13.79
N GLY A 174 -1.76 1.92 14.97
CA GLY A 174 -2.75 0.86 15.20
C GLY A 174 -2.35 -0.52 14.66
N THR A 175 -1.17 -0.65 14.05
CA THR A 175 -0.66 -1.93 13.55
C THR A 175 -0.27 -2.87 14.69
N VAL A 176 -0.59 -4.15 14.51
CA VAL A 176 -0.26 -5.23 15.43
C VAL A 176 0.66 -6.24 14.75
N ILE A 177 1.81 -6.52 15.36
CA ILE A 177 2.79 -7.47 14.87
C ILE A 177 3.01 -8.56 15.92
N GLY A 178 2.85 -9.81 15.48
CA GLY A 178 3.07 -10.99 16.30
C GLY A 178 1.89 -11.37 17.18
N SER A 179 0.66 -11.00 16.83
CA SER A 179 -0.56 -11.59 17.43
C SER A 179 -0.62 -13.10 17.17
N ASP A 180 -1.38 -13.83 17.99
CA ASP A 180 -1.68 -15.23 17.69
C ASP A 180 -2.55 -15.31 16.43
N GLY A 181 -2.11 -16.11 15.44
CA GLY A 181 -2.94 -16.39 14.27
C GLY A 181 -4.14 -17.30 14.54
N PHE A 182 -4.95 -17.50 13.51
CA PHE A 182 -6.17 -18.32 13.55
C PHE A 182 -5.87 -19.84 13.56
N GLY A 183 -5.29 -20.33 14.65
CA GLY A 183 -4.96 -21.75 14.85
C GLY A 183 -5.96 -22.45 15.77
N PHE A 184 -6.91 -23.20 15.21
CA PHE A 184 -7.89 -23.98 15.96
C PHE A 184 -8.08 -25.38 15.35
N THR A 185 -8.38 -26.36 16.20
CA THR A 185 -8.71 -27.74 15.78
C THR A 185 -9.95 -28.24 16.52
N GLN A 186 -10.60 -29.28 16.01
CA GLN A 186 -11.76 -29.89 16.65
C GLN A 186 -11.39 -31.21 17.32
N VAL A 187 -11.64 -31.32 18.62
CA VAL A 187 -11.40 -32.54 19.41
C VAL A 187 -12.65 -32.85 20.21
N GLY A 188 -13.29 -34.00 19.94
CA GLY A 188 -14.49 -34.42 20.68
C GLY A 188 -15.66 -33.44 20.63
N GLY A 189 -15.84 -32.71 19.52
CA GLY A 189 -16.89 -31.69 19.35
C GLY A 189 -16.57 -30.33 19.99
N ARG A 190 -15.39 -30.15 20.58
CA ARG A 190 -14.90 -28.86 21.10
C ARG A 190 -13.90 -28.24 20.14
N VAL A 191 -13.85 -26.90 20.13
CA VAL A 191 -12.82 -26.14 19.40
C VAL A 191 -11.67 -25.87 20.36
N GLU A 192 -10.51 -26.45 20.08
CA GLU A 192 -9.29 -26.33 20.87
C GLU A 192 -8.30 -25.38 20.18
N LYS A 193 -7.71 -24.46 20.95
CA LYS A 193 -6.72 -23.51 20.43
C LYS A 193 -5.38 -24.20 20.22
N ILE A 194 -4.78 -23.99 19.05
CA ILE A 194 -3.41 -24.41 18.76
C ILE A 194 -2.46 -23.30 19.21
N PRO A 195 -1.56 -23.55 20.18
CA PRO A 195 -0.59 -22.56 20.63
C PRO A 195 0.28 -22.04 19.46
N GLN A 196 0.44 -20.72 19.41
CA GLN A 196 1.28 -20.04 18.42
C GLN A 196 2.63 -19.69 19.08
N ALA A 197 3.65 -20.52 18.81
CA ALA A 197 4.93 -20.46 19.51
C ALA A 197 6.04 -19.74 18.71
N GLY A 198 5.80 -19.44 17.43
CA GLY A 198 6.75 -18.76 16.57
C GLY A 198 6.84 -17.25 16.79
N GLY A 199 7.56 -16.61 15.88
CA GLY A 199 7.78 -15.17 15.82
C GLY A 199 7.37 -14.54 14.50
N VAL A 200 7.79 -13.29 14.31
CA VAL A 200 7.68 -12.53 13.06
C VAL A 200 9.03 -11.94 12.73
N ILE A 201 9.40 -11.96 11.45
CA ILE A 201 10.56 -11.26 10.91
C ILE A 201 10.07 -10.26 9.87
N ILE A 202 10.36 -8.98 10.09
CA ILE A 202 10.20 -7.91 9.12
C ILE A 202 11.60 -7.49 8.70
N GLU A 203 11.94 -7.66 7.43
CA GLU A 203 13.24 -7.29 6.88
C GLU A 203 13.36 -5.77 6.66
N ASP A 204 14.53 -5.33 6.19
CA ASP A 204 14.87 -3.92 5.99
C ASP A 204 13.97 -3.21 4.95
N ASP A 205 13.83 -1.89 5.09
CA ASP A 205 13.13 -1.00 4.15
C ASP A 205 11.64 -1.36 3.90
N VAL A 206 11.02 -2.14 4.79
CA VAL A 206 9.59 -2.48 4.74
C VAL A 206 8.75 -1.30 5.22
N GLU A 207 7.60 -1.05 4.57
CA GLU A 207 6.59 -0.11 5.07
C GLU A 207 5.27 -0.85 5.33
N ILE A 208 4.69 -0.63 6.50
CA ILE A 208 3.45 -1.23 6.95
C ILE A 208 2.44 -0.14 7.28
N GLY A 209 1.34 -0.11 6.53
CA GLY A 209 0.23 0.83 6.66
C GLY A 209 -0.51 0.71 7.99
N ALA A 210 -1.43 1.64 8.24
CA ALA A 210 -2.16 1.71 9.49
C ALA A 210 -3.12 0.54 9.67
N ASN A 211 -3.33 0.13 10.93
CA ASN A 211 -4.25 -0.92 11.33
C ASN A 211 -4.02 -2.26 10.58
N CYS A 212 -2.77 -2.57 10.24
CA CYS A 212 -2.43 -3.90 9.73
C CYS A 212 -2.30 -4.89 10.87
N THR A 213 -2.48 -6.18 10.57
CA THR A 213 -2.22 -7.27 11.51
C THR A 213 -1.32 -8.31 10.85
N ILE A 214 -0.20 -8.62 11.50
CA ILE A 214 0.74 -9.65 11.05
C ILE A 214 0.88 -10.69 12.15
N ASP A 215 0.29 -11.85 11.92
CA ASP A 215 0.27 -12.92 12.92
C ASP A 215 1.63 -13.61 13.03
N ARG A 216 2.02 -13.99 14.25
CA ARG A 216 3.17 -14.87 14.47
C ARG A 216 2.89 -16.25 13.87
N ALA A 217 3.96 -16.95 13.50
CA ALA A 217 3.85 -18.33 13.05
C ALA A 217 3.47 -19.29 14.18
N THR A 218 2.86 -20.42 13.84
CA THR A 218 2.66 -21.54 14.78
C THR A 218 4.01 -22.05 15.27
N ILE A 219 4.90 -22.34 14.32
CA ILE A 219 6.30 -22.72 14.51
C ILE A 219 7.14 -21.95 13.49
N GLY A 220 8.34 -21.53 13.86
CA GLY A 220 9.21 -20.73 13.00
C GLY A 220 8.78 -19.26 12.99
N ASN A 221 8.75 -18.64 11.81
CA ASN A 221 8.46 -17.21 11.68
C ASN A 221 7.51 -16.92 10.52
N THR A 222 6.60 -15.96 10.70
CA THR A 222 6.01 -15.22 9.57
C THR A 222 7.05 -14.22 9.07
N VAL A 223 7.19 -14.04 7.75
CA VAL A 223 8.26 -13.21 7.17
C VAL A 223 7.70 -12.21 6.18
N VAL A 224 8.12 -10.95 6.30
CA VAL A 224 7.92 -9.90 5.29
C VAL A 224 9.27 -9.45 4.77
N GLY A 225 9.54 -9.77 3.50
CA GLY A 225 10.84 -9.55 2.87
C GLY A 225 11.12 -8.08 2.53
N MET A 226 12.40 -7.79 2.38
CA MET A 226 12.98 -6.45 2.24
C MET A 226 12.29 -5.59 1.17
N GLY A 227 12.06 -4.33 1.49
CA GLY A 227 11.49 -3.35 0.55
C GLY A 227 10.01 -3.56 0.20
N THR A 228 9.33 -4.52 0.81
CA THR A 228 7.90 -4.75 0.61
C THR A 228 7.07 -3.62 1.23
N LYS A 229 6.00 -3.23 0.55
CA LYS A 229 5.07 -2.16 0.99
C LYS A 229 3.67 -2.73 1.18
N LEU A 230 3.16 -2.63 2.40
CA LEU A 230 1.82 -3.01 2.80
C LEU A 230 1.02 -1.74 3.04
N ASP A 231 -0.04 -1.52 2.26
CA ASP A 231 -1.01 -0.46 2.51
C ASP A 231 -1.89 -0.78 3.74
N ASN A 232 -2.85 0.07 4.06
CA ASN A 232 -3.66 0.01 5.27
C ASN A 232 -4.58 -1.21 5.34
N LEU A 233 -4.92 -1.62 6.56
CA LEU A 233 -5.91 -2.68 6.86
C LEU A 233 -5.58 -4.05 6.24
N ILE A 234 -4.30 -4.38 6.09
CA ILE A 234 -3.86 -5.68 5.58
C ILE A 234 -3.83 -6.73 6.70
N GLN A 235 -4.27 -7.95 6.37
CA GLN A 235 -4.14 -9.13 7.24
C GLN A 235 -3.11 -10.09 6.66
N ILE A 236 -2.06 -10.40 7.44
CA ILE A 236 -1.09 -11.45 7.14
C ILE A 236 -1.24 -12.57 8.16
N GLY A 237 -1.70 -13.73 7.70
CA GLY A 237 -1.88 -14.91 8.54
C GLY A 237 -0.57 -15.55 9.01
N HIS A 238 -0.69 -16.46 9.98
CA HIS A 238 0.45 -17.19 10.54
C HIS A 238 1.24 -17.95 9.47
N ASN A 239 2.57 -18.04 9.62
CA ASN A 239 3.48 -18.78 8.74
C ASN A 239 3.59 -18.25 7.29
N VAL A 240 2.95 -17.12 6.97
CA VAL A 240 3.09 -16.52 5.64
C VAL A 240 4.55 -16.10 5.40
N LYS A 241 5.02 -16.30 4.18
CA LYS A 241 6.36 -15.90 3.71
C LYS A 241 6.23 -14.98 2.51
N ILE A 242 6.45 -13.69 2.71
CA ILE A 242 6.46 -12.70 1.62
C ILE A 242 7.91 -12.40 1.25
N GLY A 243 8.21 -12.46 -0.05
CA GLY A 243 9.49 -12.10 -0.65
C GLY A 243 9.73 -10.59 -0.66
N LYS A 244 10.66 -10.18 -1.51
CA LYS A 244 11.17 -8.81 -1.55
C LYS A 244 10.43 -7.94 -2.55
N PHE A 245 10.36 -6.64 -2.28
CA PHE A 245 9.81 -5.63 -3.20
C PHE A 245 8.37 -5.91 -3.68
N CYS A 246 7.57 -6.55 -2.83
CA CYS A 246 6.15 -6.77 -3.12
C CYS A 246 5.34 -5.52 -2.77
N LEU A 247 4.25 -5.27 -3.49
CA LEU A 247 3.34 -4.16 -3.23
C LEU A 247 1.93 -4.69 -3.00
N PHE A 248 1.35 -4.40 -1.85
CA PHE A 248 -0.01 -4.81 -1.50
C PHE A 248 -0.86 -3.57 -1.21
N ALA A 249 -1.90 -3.37 -2.02
CA ALA A 249 -2.88 -2.32 -1.77
C ALA A 249 -3.85 -2.71 -0.64
N ALA A 250 -4.55 -1.69 -0.12
CA ALA A 250 -5.32 -1.79 1.12
C ALA A 250 -6.30 -2.97 1.14
N GLN A 251 -6.54 -3.48 2.35
CA GLN A 251 -7.51 -4.55 2.63
C GLN A 251 -7.19 -5.89 1.96
N THR A 252 -5.93 -6.11 1.55
CA THR A 252 -5.49 -7.45 1.12
C THR A 252 -5.41 -8.38 2.34
N GLY A 253 -5.97 -9.58 2.19
CA GLY A 253 -5.92 -10.64 3.21
C GLY A 253 -5.19 -11.88 2.69
N ILE A 254 -4.21 -12.36 3.46
CA ILE A 254 -3.38 -13.52 3.10
C ILE A 254 -3.53 -14.57 4.19
N ALA A 255 -4.16 -15.69 3.86
CA ALA A 255 -4.32 -16.79 4.81
C ALA A 255 -3.00 -17.55 5.05
N GLY A 256 -2.98 -18.29 6.16
CA GLY A 256 -1.75 -18.84 6.73
C GLY A 256 -0.99 -19.80 5.81
N SER A 257 0.32 -19.88 6.05
CA SER A 257 1.26 -20.77 5.36
C SER A 257 1.40 -20.56 3.84
N THR A 258 0.92 -19.44 3.30
CA THR A 258 1.12 -19.07 1.90
C THR A 258 2.50 -18.46 1.69
N THR A 259 3.15 -18.82 0.59
CA THR A 259 4.42 -18.24 0.13
C THR A 259 4.18 -17.31 -1.04
N ILE A 260 4.75 -16.11 -0.99
CA ILE A 260 4.70 -15.10 -2.03
C ILE A 260 6.13 -14.75 -2.39
N GLU A 261 6.51 -14.94 -3.64
CA GLU A 261 7.85 -14.62 -4.13
C GLU A 261 8.02 -13.12 -4.45
N ASP A 262 9.23 -12.73 -4.85
CA ASP A 262 9.60 -11.32 -5.03
C ASP A 262 8.76 -10.57 -6.09
N GLY A 263 8.58 -9.27 -5.89
CA GLY A 263 8.03 -8.36 -6.89
C GLY A 263 6.55 -8.57 -7.20
N VAL A 264 5.82 -9.30 -6.35
CA VAL A 264 4.38 -9.52 -6.53
C VAL A 264 3.61 -8.23 -6.26
N LEU A 265 2.62 -7.95 -7.12
CA LEU A 265 1.74 -6.79 -7.02
C LEU A 265 0.31 -7.24 -6.73
N CYS A 266 -0.26 -6.82 -5.61
CA CYS A 266 -1.65 -7.11 -5.23
C CYS A 266 -2.48 -5.83 -5.21
N GLY A 267 -3.55 -5.80 -6.00
CA GLY A 267 -4.55 -4.74 -5.98
C GLY A 267 -5.37 -4.77 -4.68
N GLY A 268 -6.18 -3.72 -4.47
CA GLY A 268 -6.92 -3.58 -3.22
C GLY A 268 -7.97 -4.69 -3.04
N GLN A 269 -8.23 -5.07 -1.79
CA GLN A 269 -9.22 -6.08 -1.41
C GLN A 269 -8.98 -7.47 -2.04
N VAL A 270 -7.73 -7.84 -2.30
CA VAL A 270 -7.40 -9.20 -2.74
C VAL A 270 -7.50 -10.17 -1.57
N GLY A 271 -8.09 -11.35 -1.79
CA GLY A 271 -8.10 -12.44 -0.82
C GLY A 271 -7.26 -13.62 -1.32
N ILE A 272 -6.29 -14.08 -0.54
CA ILE A 272 -5.42 -15.21 -0.88
C ILE A 272 -5.64 -16.34 0.12
N SER A 273 -5.98 -17.53 -0.38
CA SER A 273 -6.18 -18.74 0.45
C SER A 273 -4.85 -19.23 1.04
N GLY A 274 -4.95 -20.09 2.05
CA GLY A 274 -3.78 -20.61 2.77
C GLY A 274 -3.06 -21.70 1.98
N HIS A 275 -1.80 -21.95 2.33
CA HIS A 275 -0.95 -22.99 1.72
C HIS A 275 -0.74 -22.85 0.21
N LEU A 276 -0.81 -21.63 -0.31
CA LEU A 276 -0.57 -21.37 -1.73
C LEU A 276 0.87 -20.94 -1.99
N HIS A 277 1.29 -21.03 -3.24
CA HIS A 277 2.51 -20.45 -3.76
C HIS A 277 2.21 -19.43 -4.85
N ILE A 278 2.64 -18.18 -4.64
CA ILE A 278 2.46 -17.05 -5.56
C ILE A 278 3.81 -16.70 -6.15
N GLY A 279 4.00 -17.04 -7.43
CA GLY A 279 5.27 -16.92 -8.12
C GLY A 279 5.72 -15.48 -8.39
N LYS A 280 7.03 -15.34 -8.60
CA LYS A 280 7.74 -14.06 -8.73
C LYS A 280 7.12 -13.14 -9.77
N GLY A 281 6.91 -11.88 -9.41
CA GLY A 281 6.39 -10.85 -10.32
C GLY A 281 4.93 -11.01 -10.73
N ALA A 282 4.16 -11.89 -10.08
CA ALA A 282 2.74 -12.03 -10.35
C ALA A 282 1.96 -10.75 -10.02
N LYS A 283 0.87 -10.51 -10.74
CA LYS A 283 -0.01 -9.34 -10.59
C LYS A 283 -1.44 -9.79 -10.34
N ILE A 284 -1.97 -9.46 -9.19
CA ILE A 284 -3.31 -9.85 -8.75
C ILE A 284 -4.18 -8.62 -8.79
N ALA A 285 -5.13 -8.56 -9.72
CA ALA A 285 -6.02 -7.41 -9.86
C ALA A 285 -6.91 -7.25 -8.63
N ALA A 286 -7.35 -6.02 -8.37
CA ALA A 286 -8.19 -5.68 -7.21
C ALA A 286 -9.43 -6.58 -7.13
N GLN A 287 -9.87 -6.87 -5.90
CA GLN A 287 -11.02 -7.72 -5.57
C GLN A 287 -10.94 -9.17 -6.08
N SER A 288 -9.75 -9.66 -6.44
CA SER A 288 -9.59 -11.05 -6.85
C SER A 288 -9.54 -12.01 -5.66
N GLY A 289 -10.11 -13.20 -5.85
CA GLY A 289 -9.99 -14.33 -4.94
C GLY A 289 -8.98 -15.33 -5.47
N VAL A 290 -7.96 -15.69 -4.68
CA VAL A 290 -6.92 -16.62 -5.07
C VAL A 290 -7.09 -17.91 -4.28
N SER A 291 -7.47 -18.98 -4.99
CA SER A 291 -7.73 -20.31 -4.41
C SER A 291 -6.73 -21.39 -4.86
N LYS A 292 -5.77 -21.02 -5.70
CA LYS A 292 -4.74 -21.91 -6.26
C LYS A 292 -3.44 -21.14 -6.44
N ASP A 293 -2.35 -21.88 -6.57
CA ASP A 293 -1.04 -21.32 -6.89
C ASP A 293 -1.08 -20.46 -8.15
N ILE A 294 -0.24 -19.43 -8.16
CA ILE A 294 -0.11 -18.50 -9.28
C ILE A 294 1.31 -18.66 -9.86
N PRO A 295 1.46 -18.94 -11.16
CA PRO A 295 2.78 -19.00 -11.80
C PRO A 295 3.52 -17.65 -11.79
N PRO A 296 4.86 -17.65 -11.84
CA PRO A 296 5.64 -16.43 -11.97
C PRO A 296 5.22 -15.55 -13.17
N GLY A 297 5.18 -14.24 -12.97
CA GLY A 297 4.84 -13.22 -13.97
C GLY A 297 3.37 -13.18 -14.41
N ALA A 298 2.53 -14.09 -13.92
CA ALA A 298 1.13 -14.17 -14.31
C ALA A 298 0.33 -12.95 -13.82
N THR A 299 -0.62 -12.48 -14.64
CA THR A 299 -1.62 -11.50 -14.22
C THR A 299 -2.97 -12.20 -14.08
N VAL A 300 -3.58 -12.13 -12.90
CA VAL A 300 -4.87 -12.77 -12.60
C VAL A 300 -5.91 -11.73 -12.20
N PHE A 301 -7.16 -11.98 -12.60
CA PHE A 301 -8.32 -11.20 -12.21
C PHE A 301 -9.51 -12.12 -12.03
N GLY A 302 -10.35 -11.76 -11.07
CA GLY A 302 -11.64 -12.38 -10.85
C GLY A 302 -11.66 -13.26 -9.61
N TYR A 303 -12.81 -13.85 -9.39
CA TYR A 303 -13.12 -14.62 -8.20
C TYR A 303 -13.54 -16.03 -8.60
N PRO A 304 -12.73 -17.06 -8.32
CA PRO A 304 -13.22 -18.40 -8.09
C PRO A 304 -13.57 -18.61 -6.59
N ALA A 305 -14.38 -19.59 -6.22
CA ALA A 305 -14.87 -20.69 -7.04
C ALA A 305 -16.40 -20.86 -6.95
N ARG A 306 -17.03 -20.93 -8.13
CA ARG A 306 -18.42 -21.37 -8.33
C ARG A 306 -18.45 -22.45 -9.41
N ASN A 307 -19.48 -23.29 -9.38
CA ASN A 307 -19.69 -24.34 -10.38
C ASN A 307 -19.95 -23.72 -11.77
N ALA A 308 -19.17 -24.15 -12.77
CA ALA A 308 -19.06 -23.48 -14.07
C ALA A 308 -20.31 -23.54 -14.95
N MET A 309 -21.12 -24.61 -14.90
CA MET A 309 -22.38 -24.65 -15.67
C MET A 309 -23.35 -23.57 -15.21
N LYS A 310 -23.38 -23.27 -13.91
CA LYS A 310 -24.24 -22.25 -13.32
C LYS A 310 -23.80 -20.85 -13.75
N VAL A 311 -22.50 -20.58 -13.68
CA VAL A 311 -21.91 -19.30 -14.09
C VAL A 311 -22.07 -19.06 -15.59
N ASN A 312 -21.91 -20.07 -16.44
CA ASN A 312 -22.11 -19.90 -17.89
C ASN A 312 -23.57 -19.65 -18.27
N ARG A 313 -24.51 -20.25 -17.53
CA ARG A 313 -25.93 -19.92 -17.69
C ARG A 313 -26.20 -18.46 -17.33
N GLU A 314 -25.63 -18.00 -16.23
CA GLU A 314 -25.73 -16.61 -15.78
C GLU A 314 -25.12 -15.63 -16.80
N LEU A 315 -23.93 -15.91 -17.32
CA LEU A 315 -23.28 -15.07 -18.33
C LEU A 315 -24.04 -15.06 -19.66
N ALA A 316 -24.63 -16.18 -20.07
CA ALA A 316 -25.47 -16.23 -21.27
C ALA A 316 -26.75 -15.40 -21.12
N TYR A 317 -27.36 -15.38 -19.92
CA TYR A 317 -28.46 -14.46 -19.63
C TYR A 317 -27.99 -13.01 -19.66
N ILE A 318 -26.81 -12.71 -19.10
CA ILE A 318 -26.24 -11.36 -19.11
C ILE A 318 -26.01 -10.87 -20.54
N SER A 319 -25.45 -11.69 -21.42
CA SER A 319 -25.24 -11.30 -22.83
C SER A 319 -26.54 -11.20 -23.64
N SER A 320 -27.59 -11.91 -23.23
CA SER A 320 -28.89 -11.86 -23.90
C SER A 320 -29.77 -10.69 -23.46
N LEU A 321 -29.37 -9.95 -22.41
CA LEU A 321 -30.11 -8.80 -21.85
C LEU A 321 -30.54 -7.77 -22.91
N PRO A 322 -29.68 -7.30 -23.83
CA PRO A 322 -30.09 -6.28 -24.80
C PRO A 322 -31.24 -6.75 -25.70
N ASN A 323 -31.22 -8.00 -26.14
CA ASN A 323 -32.27 -8.57 -26.98
C ASN A 323 -33.56 -8.80 -26.21
N LEU A 324 -33.46 -9.19 -24.94
CA LEU A 324 -34.61 -9.28 -24.04
C LEU A 324 -35.27 -7.91 -23.88
N PHE A 325 -34.49 -6.85 -23.63
CA PHE A 325 -35.01 -5.48 -23.52
C PHE A 325 -35.70 -5.01 -24.80
N LYS A 326 -35.11 -5.30 -25.96
CA LYS A 326 -35.72 -4.97 -27.24
C LYS A 326 -37.08 -5.65 -27.41
N LYS A 327 -37.16 -6.95 -27.12
CA LYS A 327 -38.42 -7.72 -27.21
C LYS A 327 -39.49 -7.19 -26.26
N VAL A 328 -39.12 -6.86 -25.03
CA VAL A 328 -40.07 -6.30 -24.05
C VAL A 328 -40.65 -4.98 -24.57
N LYS A 329 -39.82 -4.08 -25.10
CA LYS A 329 -40.27 -2.80 -25.65
C LYS A 329 -41.26 -2.99 -26.80
N GLU A 330 -40.98 -3.92 -27.71
CA GLU A 330 -41.88 -4.25 -28.83
C GLU A 330 -43.24 -4.78 -28.35
N ILE A 331 -43.27 -5.53 -27.24
CA ILE A 331 -44.51 -6.03 -26.64
C ILE A 331 -45.31 -4.89 -26.02
N GLU A 332 -44.66 -3.99 -25.28
CA GLU A 332 -45.31 -2.84 -24.64
C GLU A 332 -45.98 -1.89 -25.65
N GLU A 333 -45.28 -1.60 -26.75
CA GLU A 333 -45.81 -0.73 -27.81
C GLU A 333 -47.07 -1.32 -28.48
N LYS A 334 -47.14 -2.65 -28.59
CA LYS A 334 -48.33 -3.34 -29.13
C LYS A 334 -49.51 -3.29 -28.18
N LEU A 335 -49.27 -3.46 -26.88
CA LEU A 335 -50.33 -3.43 -25.87
C LEU A 335 -50.98 -2.04 -25.76
N LYS A 336 -50.20 -0.95 -25.81
CA LYS A 336 -50.75 0.42 -25.77
C LYS A 336 -51.68 0.72 -26.94
N LYS A 337 -51.29 0.31 -28.15
CA LYS A 337 -52.10 0.49 -29.37
C LYS A 337 -53.40 -0.34 -29.33
N GLY A 338 -53.42 -1.47 -28.63
CA GLY A 338 -54.63 -2.25 -28.41
C GLY A 338 -55.65 -1.53 -27.54
N THR A 339 -55.20 -0.93 -26.43
CA THR A 339 -56.07 -0.20 -25.48
C THR A 339 -56.56 1.16 -25.96
N GLU A 340 -55.89 1.81 -26.92
CA GLU A 340 -56.35 3.07 -27.53
C GLU A 340 -57.42 2.85 -28.62
N ASN A 341 -57.51 1.63 -29.18
CA ASN A 341 -58.53 1.27 -30.17
C ASN A 341 -59.82 0.69 -29.54
N GLU A 342 -59.85 0.53 -28.22
CA GLU A 342 -61.02 0.10 -27.44
C GLU A 342 -61.66 1.25 -26.62
N LYS A 343 -61.21 2.49 -26.83
CA LYS A 343 -61.84 3.74 -26.34
C LYS A 343 -62.27 4.61 -27.51
#